data_AF-A0A440AS85-F1
#
_entry.id   AF-A0A440AS85-F1
#
_cell.length_a   1.000
_cell.length_b   1.000
_cell.length_c   1.000
_cell.angle_alpha   90.00
_cell.angle_beta   90.00
_cell.angle_gamma   90.00
#
_symmetry.space_group_name_H-M   'P 1'
#
loop_
_entity.id
_entity.type
_entity.pdbx_description
1 polymer ?
#
loop_
_entity_poly.entity_id
_entity_poly.type
_entity_poly.pdbx_seq_one_letter_code
_entity_poly.pdbx_strand_id
1 'polypeptide(L)' 'MTGYAYMTASQKHGTIYIGVTNDLGRRMPELKSDDGSRFASGW' A
#
# COMPACT_ATOMS: atom_id res chain seq x y z
N MET A 1 -7.13 -17.47 9.94
CA MET A 1 -7.17 -16.02 9.66
C MET A 1 -5.75 -15.60 9.32
N THR A 2 -5.47 -15.23 8.08
CA THR A 2 -4.10 -14.89 7.64
C THR A 2 -3.96 -13.39 7.61
N GLY A 3 -2.94 -12.87 8.28
CA GLY A 3 -2.55 -11.46 8.24
C GLY A 3 -1.19 -11.33 7.58
N TYR A 4 -1.03 -10.29 6.77
CA TYR A 4 0.20 -9.94 6.09
C TYR A 4 0.69 -8.61 6.64
N ALA A 5 1.94 -8.58 7.09
CA ALA A 5 2.70 -7.35 7.17
C ALA A 5 3.39 -7.14 5.82
N TYR A 6 3.35 -5.91 5.29
CA TYR A 6 3.95 -5.60 3.99
C TYR A 6 4.73 -4.29 4.02
N MET A 7 5.74 -4.22 3.14
CA MET A 7 6.50 -3.02 2.82
C MET A 7 6.51 -2.83 1.31
N THR A 8 6.25 -1.61 0.83
CA THR A 8 6.34 -1.25 -0.59
C THR A 8 6.88 0.17 -0.73
N ALA A 9 7.39 0.53 -1.90
CA ALA A 9 7.98 1.85 -2.16
C ALA A 9 7.36 2.52 -3.38
N SER A 10 7.20 3.85 -3.34
CA SER A 10 6.81 4.61 -4.52
C SER A 10 7.92 4.61 -5.57
N GLN A 11 7.54 4.55 -6.84
CA GLN A 11 8.53 4.59 -7.94
C GLN A 11 9.13 5.98 -8.11
N LYS A 12 8.35 7.04 -7.85
CA LYS A 12 8.75 8.43 -8.11
C LYS A 12 9.83 8.95 -7.15
N HIS A 13 9.74 8.60 -5.87
CA HIS A 13 10.61 9.16 -4.82
C HIS A 13 11.14 8.13 -3.82
N GLY A 14 10.80 6.84 -3.97
CA GLY A 14 11.29 5.78 -3.08
C GLY A 14 10.66 5.79 -1.68
N THR A 15 9.51 6.45 -1.50
CA THR A 15 8.89 6.55 -0.18
C THR A 15 8.29 5.22 0.22
N ILE A 16 8.63 4.80 1.44
CA ILE A 16 8.28 3.49 1.98
C ILE A 16 6.91 3.54 2.67
N TYR A 17 6.06 2.59 2.31
CA TYR A 17 4.78 2.27 2.92
C TYR A 17 4.91 0.98 3.70
N ILE A 18 4.41 1.00 4.94
CA ILE A 18 4.34 -0.17 5.80
C ILE A 18 2.91 -0.31 6.28
N GLY A 19 2.37 -1.53 6.25
CA GLY A 19 1.00 -1.78 6.68
C GLY A 19 0.72 -3.24 7.01
N VAL A 20 -0.47 -3.47 7.56
CA VAL A 20 -1.01 -4.79 7.84
C VAL A 20 -2.35 -4.97 7.13
N THR A 21 -2.58 -6.14 6.55
CA THR A 21 -3.84 -6.48 5.87
C THR A 21 -4.13 -7.97 5.95
N ASN A 22 -5.40 -8.36 5.92
CA ASN A 22 -5.81 -9.74 5.71
C ASN A 22 -5.96 -10.12 4.22
N ASP A 23 -5.91 -9.12 3.32
CA ASP A 23 -6.05 -9.28 1.88
C ASP A 23 -5.03 -8.39 1.16
N LEU A 24 -3.94 -9.00 0.68
CA LEU A 24 -2.87 -8.31 -0.03
C LEU A 24 -3.24 -8.00 -1.48
N GLY A 25 -4.02 -8.88 -2.13
CA GLY A 25 -4.41 -8.77 -3.53
C GLY A 25 -5.30 -7.57 -3.79
N ARG A 26 -6.22 -7.26 -2.86
CA ARG A 26 -7.04 -6.04 -2.90
C ARG A 26 -6.26 -4.79 -2.51
N ARG A 27 -5.34 -4.89 -1.55
CA ARG A 27 -4.65 -3.72 -0.98
C ARG A 27 -3.68 -3.03 -1.95
N MET A 28 -2.99 -3.80 -2.79
CA MET A 28 -2.03 -3.27 -3.76
C MET A 28 -2.66 -2.34 -4.82
N PRO A 29 -3.77 -2.71 -5.49
CA PRO A 29 -4.44 -1.81 -6.44
C PRO A 29 -5.09 -0.60 -5.76
N GLU A 30 -5.68 -0.74 -4.55
CA GLU A 30 -6.20 0.42 -3.79
C GLU A 30 -5.10 1.44 -3.46
N LEU A 31 -3.91 0.95 -3.09
CA LEU A 31 -2.74 1.81 -2.84
C LEU A 31 -2.29 2.55 -4.11
N LYS A 32 -2.34 1.88 -5.27
CA LYS A 32 -1.94 2.46 -6.56
C LYS A 32 -2.94 3.48 -7.08
N SER A 33 -4.23 3.30 -6.78
CA SER A 33 -5.32 4.14 -7.27
C SER A 33 -5.62 5.33 -6.36
N ASP A 34 -4.73 5.71 -5.43
CA ASP A 34 -4.90 6.85 -4.50
C ASP A 34 -6.01 6.65 -3.42
N ASP A 35 -6.89 5.67 -3.62
CA ASP A 35 -8.09 5.39 -2.81
C ASP A 35 -7.79 4.69 -1.47
N GLY A 36 -6.55 4.20 -1.30
CA GLY A 36 -6.19 3.33 -0.18
C GLY A 36 -5.69 4.03 1.09
N SER A 37 -5.19 5.27 1.01
CA SER A 37 -4.78 6.06 2.19
C SER A 37 -4.48 7.51 1.84
N ARG A 38 -4.78 8.46 2.75
CA ARG A 38 -4.40 9.89 2.61
C ARG A 38 -2.90 10.13 2.51
N PHE A 39 -2.09 9.14 2.90
CA PHE A 39 -0.64 9.20 2.74
C PHE A 39 -0.25 8.78 1.32
N ALA A 40 -1.00 7.91 0.64
CA ALA A 40 -0.71 7.38 -0.68
C ALA A 40 -1.35 8.19 -1.81
N SER A 41 -1.60 9.49 -1.59
CA SER A 41 -2.06 10.39 -2.63
C SER A 41 -0.94 11.05 -3.46
N GLY A 42 -0.80 10.68 -4.75
CA GLY A 42 0.15 11.25 -5.73
C GLY A 42 1.51 10.55 -5.96
N TRP A 43 1.58 9.21 -5.91
CA TRP A 43 2.83 8.41 -5.80
C TRP A 43 3.29 7.68 -7.06
#